data_AF-A0A967EJY6-F1
#
_entry.id   AF-A0A967EJY6-F1
#
_cell.length_a   1.000
_cell.length_b   1.000
_cell.length_c   1.000
_cell.angle_alpha   90.00
_cell.angle_beta   90.00
_cell.angle_gamma   90.00
#
_symmetry.space_group_name_H-M   'P 1'
#
loop_
_entity.id
_entity.type
_entity.pdbx_description
1 polymer ?
#
loop_
_entity_poly.entity_id
_entity_poly.type
_entity_poly.pdbx_seq_one_letter_code
_entity_poly.pdbx_strand_id
1 'polypeptide(L)'
;MQSFDEFDWSRGTEDDHLAMARRANDDQLRQLARSYDWGMYPVSVLGWVMAQTSVDLGTALTVFLNGEPERFNYIPKHHVPQDYRDIARMLDNICLRVNSGFYLAHPERDVSSRKRLADWVTYQKADQAEGRQGRYTFNEDILTTLLNDALRLDPSSETAVYSPRPSLLRDLFSPVLELGVSRRLLRFKPRD
;
A
#
# COMPACT_ATOMS: atom_id res chain seq x y z
N MET A 1 -3.94 -31.05 -8.61
CA MET A 1 -3.38 -29.69 -8.74
C MET A 1 -3.16 -29.19 -7.33
N GLN A 2 -1.94 -28.77 -6.97
CA GLN A 2 -1.60 -28.35 -5.60
C GLN A 2 -2.34 -27.06 -5.23
N SER A 3 -2.86 -26.99 -4.00
CA SER A 3 -3.52 -25.78 -3.49
C SER A 3 -2.46 -24.73 -3.10
N PHE A 4 -2.88 -23.45 -3.03
CA PHE A 4 -1.98 -22.35 -2.68
C PHE A 4 -1.32 -22.54 -1.31
N ASP A 5 -2.10 -23.02 -0.32
CA ASP A 5 -1.64 -23.20 1.06
C ASP A 5 -0.69 -24.40 1.22
N GLU A 6 -0.77 -25.38 0.30
CA GLU A 6 0.10 -26.56 0.28
C GLU A 6 1.35 -26.36 -0.60
N PHE A 7 1.45 -25.25 -1.34
CA PHE A 7 2.56 -25.00 -2.25
C PHE A 7 3.86 -24.75 -1.49
N ASP A 8 4.90 -25.54 -1.80
CA ASP A 8 6.23 -25.39 -1.20
C ASP A 8 7.05 -24.34 -1.96
N TRP A 9 6.96 -23.10 -1.50
CA TRP A 9 7.72 -21.96 -2.03
C TRP A 9 9.24 -22.15 -1.92
N SER A 10 9.77 -23.07 -1.12
CA SER A 10 11.23 -23.25 -1.01
C SER A 10 11.82 -24.10 -2.16
N ARG A 11 10.98 -24.82 -2.88
CA ARG A 11 11.39 -25.79 -3.92
C ARG A 11 10.88 -25.45 -5.32
N GLY A 12 10.01 -24.45 -5.43
CA GLY A 12 9.44 -24.04 -6.71
C GLY A 12 10.44 -23.30 -7.60
N THR A 13 10.19 -23.34 -8.90
CA THR A 13 10.87 -22.45 -9.85
C THR A 13 10.22 -21.06 -9.83
N GLU A 14 10.90 -20.08 -10.44
CA GLU A 14 10.35 -18.73 -10.63
C GLU A 14 8.97 -18.77 -11.30
N ASP A 15 8.83 -19.57 -12.36
CA ASP A 15 7.58 -19.75 -13.10
C ASP A 15 6.49 -20.38 -12.23
N ASP A 16 6.85 -21.36 -11.39
CA ASP A 16 5.89 -21.99 -10.46
C ASP A 16 5.37 -20.98 -9.44
N HIS A 17 6.27 -20.15 -8.87
CA HIS A 17 5.89 -19.14 -7.89
C HIS A 17 4.94 -18.11 -8.52
N LEU A 18 5.26 -17.64 -9.73
CA LEU A 18 4.42 -16.68 -10.45
C LEU A 18 3.08 -17.29 -10.85
N ALA A 19 3.08 -18.54 -11.33
CA ALA A 19 1.86 -19.27 -11.65
C ALA A 19 0.97 -19.47 -10.42
N MET A 20 1.56 -19.71 -9.25
CA MET A 20 0.83 -19.83 -8.00
C MET A 20 0.28 -18.52 -7.49
N ALA A 21 1.07 -17.45 -7.55
CA ALA A 21 0.59 -16.10 -7.25
C ALA A 21 -0.62 -15.73 -8.13
N ARG A 22 -0.58 -16.05 -9.44
CA ARG A 22 -1.71 -15.77 -10.36
C ARG A 22 -3.00 -16.52 -10.05
N ARG A 23 -2.94 -17.62 -9.30
CA ARG A 23 -4.12 -18.42 -8.90
C ARG A 23 -4.64 -18.05 -7.51
N ALA A 24 -3.89 -17.26 -6.75
CA ALA A 24 -4.26 -16.81 -5.43
C ALA A 24 -5.47 -15.87 -5.49
N ASN A 25 -6.32 -15.94 -4.48
CA ASN A 25 -7.33 -14.91 -4.26
C ASN A 25 -6.71 -13.62 -3.67
N ASP A 26 -7.49 -12.55 -3.59
CA ASP A 26 -7.00 -11.25 -3.13
C ASP A 26 -6.41 -11.26 -1.71
N ASP A 27 -6.97 -12.04 -0.78
CA ASP A 27 -6.44 -12.14 0.58
C ASP A 27 -5.12 -12.92 0.61
N GLN A 28 -5.05 -14.02 -0.14
CA GLN A 28 -3.83 -14.81 -0.32
C GLN A 28 -2.73 -13.99 -0.99
N LEU A 29 -3.05 -13.16 -1.98
CA LEU A 29 -2.09 -12.26 -2.64
C LEU A 29 -1.51 -11.23 -1.67
N ARG A 30 -2.34 -10.62 -0.84
CA ARG A 30 -1.89 -9.67 0.18
C ARG A 30 -1.01 -10.37 1.22
N GLN A 31 -1.43 -11.52 1.71
CA GLN A 31 -0.64 -12.29 2.67
C GLN A 31 0.71 -12.71 2.07
N LEU A 32 0.70 -13.22 0.83
CA LEU A 32 1.90 -13.56 0.08
C LEU A 32 2.85 -12.39 0.00
N ALA A 33 2.39 -11.22 -0.46
CA ALA A 33 3.21 -10.02 -0.56
C ALA A 33 3.91 -9.68 0.76
N ARG A 34 3.20 -9.78 1.89
CA ARG A 34 3.72 -9.41 3.20
C ARG A 34 4.78 -10.38 3.74
N SER A 35 4.71 -11.66 3.38
CA SER A 35 5.59 -12.71 3.92
C SER A 35 6.53 -13.33 2.90
N TYR A 36 6.52 -12.88 1.64
CA TYR A 36 7.34 -13.45 0.58
C TYR A 36 8.82 -13.28 0.90
N ASP A 37 9.60 -14.35 0.69
CA ASP A 37 11.02 -14.34 0.90
C ASP A 37 11.74 -13.60 -0.23
N TRP A 38 12.40 -12.49 0.11
CA TRP A 38 13.19 -11.69 -0.82
C TRP A 38 14.47 -12.38 -1.30
N GLY A 39 14.86 -13.51 -0.68
CA GLY A 39 15.94 -14.38 -1.17
C GLY A 39 15.56 -15.27 -2.36
N MET A 40 14.28 -15.34 -2.74
CA MET A 40 13.78 -16.18 -3.84
C MET A 40 13.69 -15.39 -5.16
N TYR A 41 12.49 -15.22 -5.72
CA TYR A 41 12.26 -14.54 -7.01
C TYR A 41 11.41 -13.26 -6.83
N PRO A 42 11.83 -12.30 -5.97
CA PRO A 42 11.00 -11.16 -5.60
C PRO A 42 10.68 -10.26 -6.79
N VAL A 43 11.62 -10.03 -7.71
CA VAL A 43 11.41 -9.13 -8.86
C VAL A 43 10.22 -9.58 -9.71
N SER A 44 10.13 -10.87 -9.99
CA SER A 44 9.08 -11.42 -10.85
C SER A 44 7.77 -11.60 -10.12
N VAL A 45 7.81 -12.15 -8.90
CA VAL A 45 6.60 -12.45 -8.13
C VAL A 45 6.04 -11.18 -7.51
N LEU A 46 6.82 -10.48 -6.67
CA LEU A 46 6.35 -9.24 -6.03
C LEU A 46 6.16 -8.13 -7.05
N GLY A 47 6.97 -8.05 -8.11
CA GLY A 47 6.74 -7.07 -9.18
C GLY A 47 5.35 -7.21 -9.82
N TRP A 48 4.90 -8.45 -10.05
CA TRP A 48 3.55 -8.72 -10.54
C TRP A 48 2.47 -8.48 -9.47
N VAL A 49 2.66 -8.99 -8.24
CA VAL A 49 1.69 -8.83 -7.15
C VAL A 49 1.45 -7.34 -6.84
N MET A 50 2.52 -6.56 -6.73
CA MET A 50 2.45 -5.12 -6.44
C MET A 50 1.79 -4.29 -7.53
N ALA A 51 1.55 -4.85 -8.71
CA ALA A 51 0.81 -4.21 -9.80
C ALA A 51 -0.70 -4.49 -9.75
N GLN A 52 -1.17 -5.37 -8.86
CA GLN A 52 -2.58 -5.70 -8.74
C GLN A 52 -3.33 -4.63 -7.94
N THR A 53 -4.58 -4.37 -8.32
CA THR A 53 -5.46 -3.38 -7.65
C THR A 53 -5.93 -3.81 -6.26
N SER A 54 -5.83 -5.10 -5.95
CA SER A 54 -6.21 -5.64 -4.64
C SER A 54 -5.15 -5.44 -3.55
N VAL A 55 -3.96 -4.94 -3.91
CA VAL A 55 -2.92 -4.59 -2.93
C VAL A 55 -3.27 -3.26 -2.26
N ASP A 56 -3.33 -3.27 -0.93
CA ASP A 56 -3.57 -2.08 -0.10
C ASP A 56 -2.26 -1.37 0.29
N LEU A 57 -2.39 -0.14 0.81
CA LEU A 57 -1.25 0.69 1.20
C LEU A 57 -0.42 0.05 2.31
N GLY A 58 -1.04 -0.59 3.31
CA GLY A 58 -0.34 -1.25 4.40
C GLY A 58 0.51 -2.42 3.91
N THR A 59 -0.02 -3.21 2.98
CA THR A 59 0.71 -4.27 2.27
C THR A 59 1.85 -3.69 1.44
N ALA A 60 1.62 -2.63 0.68
CA ALA A 60 2.65 -2.02 -0.15
C ALA A 60 3.84 -1.47 0.65
N LEU A 61 3.56 -0.79 1.75
CA LEU A 61 4.59 -0.27 2.67
C LEU A 61 5.32 -1.41 3.39
N THR A 62 4.61 -2.50 3.74
CA THR A 62 5.24 -3.70 4.30
C THR A 62 6.23 -4.30 3.31
N VAL A 63 5.83 -4.50 2.06
CA VAL A 63 6.71 -5.01 0.99
C VAL A 63 7.91 -4.08 0.80
N PHE A 64 7.67 -2.77 0.72
CA PHE A 64 8.74 -1.79 0.58
C PHE A 64 9.78 -1.91 1.70
N LEU A 65 9.35 -1.97 2.97
CA LEU A 65 10.25 -2.11 4.11
C LEU A 65 10.97 -3.47 4.13
N ASN A 66 10.30 -4.55 3.76
CA ASN A 66 10.91 -5.88 3.68
C ASN A 66 12.02 -5.95 2.60
N GLY A 67 11.96 -5.09 1.58
CA GLY A 67 13.01 -4.96 0.57
C GLY A 67 14.25 -4.18 1.00
N GLU A 68 14.35 -3.79 2.27
CA GLU A 68 15.52 -3.10 2.86
C GLU A 68 15.96 -1.84 2.08
N PRO A 69 15.06 -0.85 1.91
CA PRO A 69 15.29 0.35 1.11
C PRO A 69 16.48 1.19 1.62
N GLU A 70 16.83 1.08 2.90
CA GLU A 70 17.98 1.70 3.55
C GLU A 70 19.28 1.43 2.76
N ARG A 71 19.41 0.24 2.17
CA ARG A 71 20.61 -0.20 1.43
C ARG A 71 20.88 0.61 0.17
N PHE A 72 19.84 1.20 -0.41
CA PHE A 72 19.92 1.91 -1.70
C PHE A 72 19.61 3.40 -1.59
N ASN A 73 19.09 3.85 -0.44
CA ASN A 73 18.53 5.20 -0.30
C ASN A 73 19.52 6.32 -0.65
N TYR A 74 20.81 6.12 -0.38
CA TYR A 74 21.86 7.13 -0.61
C TYR A 74 22.83 6.73 -1.74
N ILE A 75 22.55 5.65 -2.47
CA ILE A 75 23.37 5.19 -3.58
C ILE A 75 22.81 5.76 -4.90
N PRO A 76 23.60 6.53 -5.67
CA PRO A 76 23.18 6.98 -7.00
C PRO A 76 22.80 5.79 -7.90
N LYS A 77 21.78 5.96 -8.75
CA LYS A 77 21.22 4.86 -9.58
C LYS A 77 22.26 4.09 -10.39
N HIS A 78 23.28 4.78 -10.92
CA HIS A 78 24.35 4.18 -11.72
C HIS A 78 25.39 3.42 -10.88
N HIS A 79 25.45 3.68 -9.58
CA HIS A 79 26.34 3.01 -8.62
C HIS A 79 25.71 1.80 -7.93
N VAL A 80 24.42 1.52 -8.16
CA VAL A 80 23.80 0.29 -7.66
C VAL A 80 24.43 -0.92 -8.38
N PRO A 81 24.98 -1.91 -7.65
CA PRO A 81 25.57 -3.11 -8.24
C PRO A 81 24.58 -3.83 -9.13
N GLN A 82 25.07 -4.44 -10.21
CA GLN A 82 24.23 -5.02 -11.26
C GLN A 82 23.17 -5.98 -10.71
N ASP A 83 23.56 -6.85 -9.78
CA ASP A 83 22.70 -7.86 -9.15
C ASP A 83 21.54 -7.27 -8.32
N TYR A 84 21.66 -6.00 -7.89
CA TYR A 84 20.63 -5.31 -7.10
C TYR A 84 19.84 -4.27 -7.89
N ARG A 85 20.14 -4.07 -9.18
CA ARG A 85 19.48 -3.00 -9.98
C ARG A 85 17.99 -3.22 -10.12
N ASP A 86 17.57 -4.46 -10.33
CA ASP A 86 16.15 -4.77 -10.53
C ASP A 86 15.37 -4.70 -9.21
N ILE A 87 15.98 -5.09 -8.10
CA ILE A 87 15.46 -4.87 -6.74
C ILE A 87 15.27 -3.38 -6.47
N ALA A 88 16.31 -2.57 -6.67
CA ALA A 88 16.24 -1.13 -6.45
C ALA A 88 15.18 -0.46 -7.35
N ARG A 89 15.02 -0.93 -8.60
CA ARG A 89 13.97 -0.47 -9.53
C ARG A 89 12.57 -0.88 -9.06
N MET A 90 12.41 -2.07 -8.51
CA MET A 90 11.14 -2.51 -7.94
C MET A 90 10.73 -1.60 -6.76
N LEU A 91 11.68 -1.27 -5.88
CA LEU A 91 11.45 -0.32 -4.79
C LEU A 91 11.11 1.09 -5.31
N ASP A 92 11.76 1.56 -6.38
CA ASP A 92 11.40 2.83 -7.04
C ASP A 92 9.94 2.81 -7.49
N ASN A 93 9.51 1.71 -8.12
CA ASN A 93 8.15 1.56 -8.63
C ASN A 93 7.10 1.51 -7.50
N ILE A 94 7.42 0.83 -6.39
CA ILE A 94 6.53 0.80 -5.22
C ILE A 94 6.43 2.22 -4.64
N CYS A 95 7.54 2.90 -4.44
CA CYS A 95 7.58 4.28 -3.94
C CYS A 95 6.75 5.23 -4.83
N LEU A 96 6.93 5.13 -6.15
CA LEU A 96 6.18 5.93 -7.12
C LEU A 96 4.67 5.66 -7.03
N ARG A 97 4.25 4.39 -6.95
CA ARG A 97 2.84 4.00 -6.85
C ARG A 97 2.21 4.42 -5.53
N VAL A 98 2.95 4.34 -4.42
CA VAL A 98 2.51 4.90 -3.14
C VAL A 98 2.27 6.40 -3.30
N ASN A 99 3.24 7.14 -3.84
CA ASN A 99 3.15 8.59 -4.01
C ASN A 99 2.08 9.03 -5.02
N SER A 100 1.70 8.17 -5.97
CA SER A 100 0.61 8.43 -6.91
C SER A 100 -0.77 8.06 -6.34
N GLY A 101 -0.86 7.56 -5.10
CA GLY A 101 -2.12 7.10 -4.51
C GLY A 101 -2.69 5.84 -5.14
N PHE A 102 -1.85 5.00 -5.77
CA PHE A 102 -2.32 3.75 -6.39
C PHE A 102 -2.86 2.75 -5.35
N TYR A 103 -2.24 2.72 -4.18
CA TYR A 103 -2.63 1.82 -3.09
C TYR A 103 -3.60 2.51 -2.13
N LEU A 104 -4.74 1.88 -1.88
CA LEU A 104 -5.75 2.42 -0.97
C LEU A 104 -5.48 1.99 0.47
N ALA A 105 -5.66 2.91 1.41
CA ALA A 105 -5.58 2.61 2.83
C ALA A 105 -6.86 1.92 3.31
N HIS A 106 -6.71 0.92 4.18
CA HIS A 106 -7.82 0.17 4.76
C HIS A 106 -7.69 0.16 6.31
N PRO A 107 -8.76 0.45 7.08
CA PRO A 107 -8.68 0.66 8.53
C PRO A 107 -8.14 -0.54 9.31
N GLU A 108 -8.44 -1.74 8.84
CA GLU A 108 -8.05 -3.00 9.49
C GLU A 108 -6.72 -3.57 8.98
N ARG A 109 -6.13 -2.97 7.93
CA ARG A 109 -4.99 -3.52 7.20
C ARG A 109 -3.80 -2.59 7.28
N ASP A 110 -3.08 -2.77 8.38
CA ASP A 110 -1.98 -1.91 8.77
C ASP A 110 -0.63 -2.36 8.17
N VAL A 111 0.35 -1.48 8.21
CA VAL A 111 1.74 -1.81 7.92
C VAL A 111 2.29 -2.78 8.98
N SER A 112 3.13 -3.73 8.58
CA SER A 112 3.69 -4.74 9.50
C SER A 112 4.50 -4.14 10.66
N SER A 113 5.14 -2.99 10.44
CA SER A 113 5.93 -2.28 11.44
C SER A 113 5.68 -0.77 11.37
N ARG A 114 4.70 -0.28 12.14
CA ARG A 114 4.44 1.16 12.30
C ARG A 114 5.66 1.91 12.79
N LYS A 115 6.38 1.33 13.75
CA LYS A 115 7.60 1.92 14.31
C LYS A 115 8.64 2.17 13.21
N ARG A 116 8.95 1.16 12.40
CA ARG A 116 9.96 1.30 11.34
C ARG A 116 9.51 2.32 10.28
N LEU A 117 8.22 2.35 9.95
CA LEU A 117 7.68 3.38 9.04
C LEU A 117 7.80 4.79 9.63
N ALA A 118 7.49 4.97 10.92
CA ALA A 118 7.63 6.26 11.59
C ALA A 118 9.10 6.71 11.70
N ASP A 119 10.00 5.79 12.02
CA ASP A 119 11.45 6.04 12.02
C ASP A 119 11.91 6.46 10.61
N TRP A 120 11.45 5.76 9.56
CA TRP A 120 11.75 6.09 8.16
C TRP A 120 11.31 7.51 7.79
N VAL A 121 10.08 7.91 8.12
CA VAL A 121 9.58 9.28 7.90
C VAL A 121 10.38 10.31 8.69
N THR A 122 10.77 9.97 9.92
CA THR A 122 11.59 10.85 10.76
C THR A 122 12.96 11.11 10.13
N TYR A 123 13.62 10.07 9.59
CA TYR A 123 14.87 10.23 8.86
C TYR A 123 14.71 11.05 7.58
N GLN A 124 13.60 10.88 6.84
CA GLN A 124 13.31 11.71 5.66
C GLN A 124 13.19 13.19 6.01
N LYS A 125 12.53 13.52 7.14
CA LYS A 125 12.42 14.90 7.64
C LYS A 125 13.77 15.47 8.05
N ALA A 126 14.59 14.67 8.72
CA ALA A 126 15.94 15.08 9.10
C ALA A 126 16.82 15.37 7.87
N ASP A 127 16.79 14.49 6.86
CA ASP A 127 17.49 14.70 5.59
C ASP A 127 17.05 16.02 4.93
N GLN A 128 15.74 16.26 4.86
CA GLN A 128 15.19 17.48 4.26
C GLN A 128 15.63 18.74 5.01
N ALA A 129 15.66 18.70 6.35
CA ALA A 129 16.14 19.81 7.18
C ALA A 129 17.64 20.11 6.94
N GLU A 130 18.43 19.09 6.60
CA GLU A 130 19.84 19.21 6.22
C GLU A 130 20.05 19.56 4.73
N GLY A 131 18.98 19.78 3.96
CA GLY A 131 19.05 20.03 2.52
C GLY A 131 19.47 18.81 1.69
N ARG A 132 19.34 17.62 2.25
CA ARG A 132 19.56 16.33 1.58
C ARG A 132 18.23 15.68 1.25
N GLN A 133 18.26 14.75 0.30
CA GLN A 133 17.10 13.93 0.00
C GLN A 133 17.57 12.53 -0.39
N GLY A 134 17.06 11.53 0.32
CA GLY A 134 17.22 10.14 -0.07
C GLY A 134 16.46 9.82 -1.36
N ARG A 135 16.82 8.71 -2.00
CA ARG A 135 16.18 8.21 -3.22
C ARG A 135 14.70 7.94 -3.06
N TYR A 136 14.31 7.38 -1.91
CA TYR A 136 12.91 7.03 -1.65
C TYR A 136 12.32 8.05 -0.67
N THR A 137 11.50 8.97 -1.19
CA THR A 137 10.75 9.95 -0.40
C THR A 137 9.27 9.64 -0.50
N PHE A 138 8.56 9.58 0.62
CA PHE A 138 7.11 9.41 0.62
C PHE A 138 6.41 10.75 0.77
N ASN A 139 5.27 10.91 0.11
CA ASN A 139 4.39 12.03 0.38
C ASN A 139 3.74 11.85 1.76
N GLU A 140 4.00 12.81 2.67
CA GLU A 140 3.48 12.78 4.03
C GLU A 140 1.95 12.73 4.07
N ASP A 141 1.25 13.43 3.18
CA ASP A 141 -0.23 13.46 3.16
C ASP A 141 -0.81 12.05 2.96
N ILE A 142 -0.15 11.25 2.12
CA ILE A 142 -0.56 9.86 1.84
C ILE A 142 -0.29 8.97 3.06
N LEU A 143 0.88 9.13 3.70
CA LEU A 143 1.22 8.36 4.90
C LEU A 143 0.38 8.75 6.10
N THR A 144 -0.03 10.01 6.21
CA THR A 144 -0.86 10.55 7.29
C THR A 144 -2.19 9.79 7.41
N THR A 145 -2.75 9.36 6.28
CA THR A 145 -3.97 8.53 6.24
C THR A 145 -3.81 7.21 7.01
N LEU A 146 -2.61 6.62 6.99
CA LEU A 146 -2.31 5.36 7.68
C LEU A 146 -1.73 5.59 9.07
N LEU A 147 -0.88 6.60 9.26
CA LEU A 147 -0.18 6.88 10.52
C LEU A 147 -1.09 7.53 11.58
N ASN A 148 -2.05 8.37 11.17
CA ASN A 148 -2.93 9.07 12.10
C ASN A 148 -4.26 8.33 12.34
N ASP A 149 -4.37 7.07 11.91
CA ASP A 149 -5.60 6.29 12.01
C ASP A 149 -6.84 7.02 11.48
N ALA A 150 -6.66 7.95 10.52
CA ALA A 150 -7.71 8.84 10.03
C ALA A 150 -8.90 8.10 9.40
N LEU A 151 -8.74 6.82 9.07
CA LEU A 151 -9.78 5.94 8.54
C LEU A 151 -10.34 4.95 9.57
N ARG A 152 -9.76 4.84 10.78
CA ARG A 152 -10.33 4.00 11.84
C ARG A 152 -11.50 4.75 12.47
N LEU A 153 -12.71 4.35 12.12
CA LEU A 153 -13.91 4.77 12.82
C LEU A 153 -13.83 4.21 14.26
N ASP A 154 -13.93 5.10 15.25
CA ASP A 154 -14.00 4.70 16.65
C ASP A 154 -15.36 4.02 16.90
N PRO A 155 -15.39 2.73 17.28
CA PRO A 155 -16.65 2.02 17.53
C PRO A 155 -17.53 2.69 18.59
N SER A 156 -16.93 3.48 19.50
CA SER A 156 -17.67 4.22 20.52
C SER A 156 -18.38 5.48 19.99
N SER A 157 -18.05 5.90 18.76
CA SER A 157 -18.64 7.04 18.06
C SER A 157 -19.73 6.66 17.04
N GLU A 158 -19.91 5.36 16.74
CA GLU A 158 -20.90 4.89 15.76
C GLU A 158 -22.29 4.71 16.36
N THR A 159 -23.10 5.77 16.33
CA THR A 159 -24.56 5.71 16.53
C THR A 159 -25.36 5.64 15.22
N ALA A 160 -24.69 5.46 14.08
CA ALA A 160 -25.34 5.47 12.77
C ALA A 160 -25.49 4.06 12.20
N VAL A 161 -26.73 3.55 12.21
CA VAL A 161 -27.13 2.34 11.49
C VAL A 161 -26.89 2.56 9.99
N TYR A 162 -25.83 1.98 9.42
CA TYR A 162 -25.57 2.00 7.98
C TYR A 162 -25.81 0.64 7.32
N SER A 163 -26.46 0.70 6.15
CA SER A 163 -26.88 -0.43 5.31
C SER A 163 -25.69 -1.20 4.70
N PRO A 164 -25.85 -2.49 4.34
CA PRO A 164 -24.76 -3.47 4.31
C PRO A 164 -23.87 -3.46 3.04
N ARG A 165 -23.69 -2.31 2.36
CA ARG A 165 -22.70 -2.17 1.27
C ARG A 165 -22.16 -0.74 1.17
N PRO A 166 -21.08 -0.39 1.89
CA PRO A 166 -20.40 0.87 1.69
C PRO A 166 -19.48 0.79 0.47
N SER A 167 -19.66 1.72 -0.46
CA SER A 167 -18.71 1.96 -1.54
C SER A 167 -17.77 3.08 -1.06
N LEU A 168 -16.51 2.73 -0.80
CA LEU A 168 -15.48 3.59 -0.20
C LEU A 168 -15.23 4.90 -0.95
N LEU A 169 -15.50 4.92 -2.27
CA LEU A 169 -15.45 6.15 -3.07
C LEU A 169 -16.52 7.17 -2.66
N ARG A 170 -17.67 6.73 -2.14
CA ARG A 170 -18.75 7.64 -1.75
C ARG A 170 -18.45 8.37 -0.45
N ASP A 171 -17.75 7.72 0.48
CA ASP A 171 -17.42 8.30 1.79
C ASP A 171 -16.26 9.30 1.69
N LEU A 172 -15.24 9.02 0.85
CA LEU A 172 -14.14 9.95 0.61
C LEU A 172 -14.55 11.23 -0.13
N PHE A 173 -15.57 11.16 -1.00
CA PHE A 173 -16.09 12.32 -1.74
C PHE A 173 -17.37 12.92 -1.14
N SER A 174 -17.91 12.37 -0.04
CA SER A 174 -19.15 12.87 0.58
C SER A 174 -19.08 14.35 0.99
N PRO A 175 -17.96 14.85 1.57
CA PRO A 175 -17.85 16.27 1.95
C PRO A 175 -17.83 17.23 0.74
N VAL A 176 -17.32 16.76 -0.41
CA VAL A 176 -17.23 17.55 -1.64
C VAL A 176 -18.53 17.49 -2.44
N LEU A 177 -19.25 16.37 -2.36
CA LEU A 177 -20.56 16.18 -2.99
C LEU A 177 -21.69 16.93 -2.26
N GLU A 178 -21.56 17.18 -0.95
CA GLU A 178 -22.55 17.93 -0.17
C GLU A 178 -22.57 19.45 -0.41
N LEU A 179 -21.56 20.00 -1.11
CA LEU A 179 -21.59 21.39 -1.59
C LEU A 179 -22.42 21.58 -2.88
N GLY A 180 -22.90 20.50 -3.49
CA GLY A 180 -23.87 20.53 -4.58
C GLY A 180 -25.26 20.21 -4.06
N VAL A 181 -26.14 21.20 -3.95
CA VAL A 181 -27.55 21.07 -3.52
C VAL A 181 -28.18 19.82 -4.14
N SER A 182 -28.38 18.78 -3.32
CA SER A 182 -29.00 17.54 -3.74
C SER A 182 -30.43 17.80 -4.20
N ARG A 183 -30.70 17.61 -5.51
CA ARG A 183 -32.04 17.70 -6.13
C ARG A 183 -33.12 16.83 -5.45
N ARG A 184 -32.74 15.91 -4.55
CA ARG A 184 -33.67 15.12 -3.72
C ARG A 184 -34.26 15.89 -2.53
N LEU A 185 -33.59 16.93 -2.02
CA LEU A 185 -34.11 17.78 -0.92
C LEU A 185 -35.14 18.81 -1.41
N LEU A 186 -35.15 19.13 -2.71
CA LEU A 186 -36.17 20.00 -3.33
C LEU A 186 -37.56 19.34 -3.40
N ARG A 187 -37.69 18.04 -3.11
CA ARG A 187 -38.98 17.34 -3.10
C ARG A 187 -39.78 17.55 -1.82
N PHE A 188 -39.18 18.16 -0.79
CA PHE A 188 -39.81 18.45 0.51
C PHE A 188 -39.95 19.95 0.80
N LYS A 189 -39.80 20.81 -0.20
CA LYS A 189 -40.13 22.23 -0.01
C LYS A 189 -41.66 22.35 0.11
N PRO A 190 -42.21 22.96 1.19
CA PRO A 190 -43.61 23.35 1.19
C PRO A 190 -43.83 24.35 0.05
N ARG A 191 -44.93 24.18 -0.69
CA ARG A 191 -45.40 25.16 -1.67
C ARG A 191 -46.00 26.33 -0.89
N ASP A 192 -45.33 27.47 -0.95
CA ASP A 192 -46.00 28.77 -0.89
C ASP A 192 -46.34 29.19 -2.33
#